data_AF-A0A957FFB1-F1
#
_entry.id   AF-A0A957FFB1-F1
#
_cell.length_a   1.000
_cell.length_b   1.000
_cell.length_c   1.000
_cell.angle_alpha   90.00
_cell.angle_beta   90.00
_cell.angle_gamma   90.00
#
_symmetry.space_group_name_H-M   'P 1'
#
loop_
_entity.id
_entity.type
_entity.pdbx_description
1 polymer ?
#
loop_
_entity_poly.entity_id
_entity_poly.type
_entity_poly.pdbx_seq_one_letter_code
_entity_poly.pdbx_strand_id
1 'polypeptide(L)'
;MSGNQDKQHAVLNKQSSNGVNGKNGTGPLTADSIYFKVSVPQQIVKRDGRIVAFDITRIENALRKCFASLGSEPHTSVEELAHQVMNVVAAKYDLPTVEAIQDIVEMALQAAGEYDAAKHYILYRAEHAKMRTKRPVPDEVRLAFAESDRYFPTQLQKFQFYDKYSRFNYELGRRETWIETVSRAVDYLKELSDYRLPTEVYERVRKGILEMKVMPSMRLLAMAGPAARRNNIALYNCSYMPVDSIDSFVEALIISMSGCGVGFSVERRYVEQFPRIDRQKGNPPATIVVLDSSEGWAQAVRAGLE
;
A
#
# COMPACT_ATOMS: atom_id res chain seq x y z
N MET A 1 -45.40 56.19 28.82
CA MET A 1 -46.62 55.45 28.49
C MET A 1 -46.18 54.26 27.64
N SER A 2 -46.17 53.02 28.17
CA SER A 2 -47.35 52.15 28.37
C SER A 2 -48.04 51.81 27.03
N GLY A 3 -48.17 50.55 26.61
CA GLY A 3 -47.79 49.33 27.33
C GLY A 3 -47.92 48.04 26.51
N ASN A 4 -47.86 46.94 27.25
CA ASN A 4 -47.83 45.52 26.85
C ASN A 4 -49.14 45.02 26.15
N GLN A 5 -49.18 43.72 25.80
CA GLN A 5 -50.33 42.87 25.39
C GLN A 5 -50.53 42.59 23.88
N ASP A 6 -50.80 41.37 23.40
CA ASP A 6 -50.72 40.02 24.04
C ASP A 6 -50.85 38.86 23.01
N LYS A 7 -50.59 37.61 23.45
CA LYS A 7 -50.90 36.29 22.81
C LYS A 7 -50.08 35.92 21.55
N GLN A 8 -49.68 34.67 21.28
CA GLN A 8 -49.69 33.37 21.98
C GLN A 8 -48.53 32.54 21.35
N HIS A 9 -48.06 31.36 21.81
CA HIS A 9 -48.62 30.35 22.72
C HIS A 9 -47.52 29.63 23.54
N ALA A 10 -47.95 28.77 24.46
CA ALA A 10 -47.21 27.94 25.41
C ALA A 10 -46.45 26.71 24.85
N VAL A 11 -45.50 26.16 25.63
CA VAL A 11 -45.57 24.78 26.20
C VAL A 11 -44.47 24.50 27.27
N LEU A 12 -44.95 24.06 28.44
CA LEU A 12 -44.33 23.29 29.55
C LEU A 12 -43.16 23.82 30.42
N ASN A 13 -43.43 23.80 31.73
CA ASN A 13 -42.60 24.23 32.86
C ASN A 13 -41.48 23.24 33.26
N LYS A 14 -40.40 23.79 33.82
CA LYS A 14 -39.63 23.13 34.90
C LYS A 14 -40.30 23.42 36.25
N GLN A 15 -40.32 22.45 37.16
CA GLN A 15 -40.23 22.70 38.60
C GLN A 15 -39.27 21.70 39.25
N SER A 16 -38.62 22.15 40.32
CA SER A 16 -37.59 21.45 41.10
C SER A 16 -38.19 20.98 42.42
N SER A 17 -37.74 19.83 42.93
CA SER A 17 -37.88 19.48 44.34
C SER A 17 -36.61 18.78 44.87
N ASN A 18 -36.11 19.26 46.00
CA ASN A 18 -34.98 18.67 46.71
C ASN A 18 -35.42 17.51 47.61
N GLY A 19 -34.56 16.49 47.72
CA GLY A 19 -34.25 15.80 48.97
C GLY A 19 -35.26 14.81 49.56
N VAL A 20 -34.92 13.52 49.50
CA VAL A 20 -35.14 12.58 50.61
C VAL A 20 -33.89 11.70 50.74
N ASN A 21 -33.23 11.78 51.88
CA ASN A 21 -32.17 10.85 52.28
C ASN A 21 -32.80 9.62 52.95
N GLY A 22 -32.22 8.43 52.75
CA GLY A 22 -32.49 7.26 53.58
C GLY A 22 -33.80 6.50 53.31
N LYS A 23 -33.72 5.50 52.42
CA LYS A 23 -34.51 4.27 52.58
C LYS A 23 -33.56 3.07 52.55
N ASN A 24 -33.37 2.44 53.71
CA ASN A 24 -32.71 1.15 53.79
C ASN A 24 -33.55 0.15 52.97
N GLY A 25 -32.94 -0.43 51.93
CA GLY A 25 -33.64 -1.33 51.03
C GLY A 25 -33.96 -2.66 51.70
N THR A 26 -35.18 -2.80 52.21
CA THR A 26 -35.75 -4.10 52.65
C THR A 26 -36.24 -4.92 51.45
N GLY A 27 -35.42 -5.02 50.41
CA GLY A 27 -35.63 -5.93 49.28
C GLY A 27 -34.87 -7.23 49.52
N PRO A 28 -35.38 -8.40 49.08
CA PRO A 28 -34.59 -9.61 49.12
C PRO A 28 -33.36 -9.45 48.22
N LEU A 29 -32.17 -9.74 48.74
CA LEU A 29 -30.95 -9.82 47.95
C LEU A 29 -31.09 -11.02 47.00
N THR A 30 -31.53 -10.77 45.77
CA THR A 30 -31.51 -11.78 44.72
C THR A 30 -30.08 -12.05 44.28
N ALA A 31 -29.76 -13.32 44.00
CA ALA A 31 -28.41 -13.75 43.62
C ALA A 31 -27.86 -12.99 42.40
N ASP A 32 -28.74 -12.49 41.53
CA ASP A 32 -28.40 -11.70 40.34
C ASP A 32 -27.70 -10.37 40.64
N SER A 33 -27.80 -9.85 41.87
CA SER A 33 -27.20 -8.55 42.27
C SER A 33 -25.66 -8.58 42.44
N ILE A 34 -25.01 -9.73 42.30
CA ILE A 34 -23.57 -9.92 42.58
C ILE A 34 -22.76 -10.32 41.32
N TYR A 35 -23.42 -10.69 40.21
CA TYR A 35 -22.71 -11.19 39.02
C TYR A 35 -22.14 -10.07 38.14
N PHE A 36 -20.85 -9.79 38.36
CA PHE A 36 -20.02 -9.05 37.40
C PHE A 36 -19.97 -9.83 36.08
N LYS A 37 -20.65 -9.33 35.04
CA LYS A 37 -20.84 -10.07 33.78
C LYS A 37 -19.60 -9.97 32.89
N VAL A 38 -18.56 -10.71 33.25
CA VAL A 38 -17.32 -10.83 32.45
C VAL A 38 -17.68 -11.26 31.04
N SER A 39 -17.32 -10.45 30.05
CA SER A 39 -17.64 -10.69 28.64
C SER A 39 -16.37 -10.58 27.80
N VAL A 40 -16.18 -11.52 26.88
CA VAL A 40 -14.96 -11.58 26.04
C VAL A 40 -14.94 -10.35 25.13
N PRO A 41 -13.83 -9.57 25.10
CA PRO A 41 -13.73 -8.38 24.26
C PRO A 41 -13.95 -8.76 22.79
N GLN A 42 -14.87 -8.06 22.13
CA GLN A 42 -15.15 -8.30 20.71
C GLN A 42 -14.16 -7.58 19.79
N GLN A 43 -13.45 -6.58 20.31
CA GLN A 43 -12.60 -5.66 19.55
C GLN A 43 -11.31 -5.32 20.31
N ILE A 44 -10.32 -4.82 19.57
CA ILE A 44 -9.00 -4.43 20.08
C ILE A 44 -8.49 -3.18 19.34
N VAL A 45 -7.91 -2.23 20.09
CA VAL A 45 -7.23 -1.05 19.54
C VAL A 45 -5.79 -1.40 19.15
N LYS A 46 -5.49 -1.31 17.85
CA LYS A 46 -4.14 -1.42 17.29
C LYS A 46 -3.31 -0.17 17.58
N ARG A 47 -2.00 -0.32 17.44
CA ARG A 47 -0.98 0.72 17.71
C ARG A 47 -1.06 1.95 16.80
N ASP A 48 -1.73 1.82 15.66
CA ASP A 48 -2.05 2.89 14.71
C ASP A 48 -3.42 3.54 14.99
N GLY A 49 -4.06 3.20 16.12
CA GLY A 49 -5.38 3.68 16.52
C GLY A 49 -6.56 2.94 15.88
N ARG A 50 -6.32 1.99 14.96
CA ARG A 50 -7.41 1.24 14.31
C ARG A 50 -8.06 0.25 15.26
N ILE A 51 -9.39 0.18 15.23
CA ILE A 51 -10.17 -0.84 15.93
C ILE A 51 -10.38 -2.03 14.97
N VAL A 52 -10.10 -3.24 15.44
CA VAL A 52 -10.35 -4.49 14.70
C VAL A 52 -10.99 -5.54 15.61
N ALA A 53 -11.54 -6.61 15.04
CA ALA A 53 -12.05 -7.74 15.81
C ALA A 53 -10.95 -8.40 16.68
N PHE A 54 -11.34 -8.83 17.88
CA PHE A 54 -10.49 -9.63 18.75
C PHE A 54 -10.35 -11.07 18.22
N ASP A 55 -9.19 -11.67 18.45
CA ASP A 55 -8.80 -12.96 17.86
C ASP A 55 -7.75 -13.61 18.78
N ILE A 56 -8.18 -14.60 19.57
CA ILE A 56 -7.35 -15.30 20.56
C ILE A 56 -6.18 -16.05 19.93
N THR A 57 -6.33 -16.53 18.69
CA THR A 57 -5.28 -17.28 17.98
C THR A 57 -4.01 -16.44 17.79
N ARG A 58 -4.11 -15.10 17.82
CA ARG A 58 -2.94 -14.21 17.77
C ARG A 58 -2.12 -14.22 19.05
N ILE A 59 -2.75 -14.48 20.20
CA ILE A 59 -2.07 -14.63 21.49
C ILE A 59 -1.36 -15.98 21.50
N GLU A 60 -2.07 -17.06 21.14
CA GLU A 60 -1.48 -18.41 20.99
C GLU A 60 -0.27 -18.40 20.04
N ASN A 61 -0.42 -17.81 18.85
CA ASN A 61 0.67 -17.72 17.87
C ASN A 61 1.87 -16.89 18.36
N ALA A 62 1.66 -15.91 19.25
CA ALA A 62 2.76 -15.17 19.87
C ALA A 62 3.46 -16.00 20.95
N LEU A 63 2.70 -16.74 21.76
CA LEU A 63 3.22 -17.66 22.78
C LEU A 63 3.99 -18.82 22.13
N ARG A 64 3.42 -19.54 21.15
CA ARG A 64 4.12 -20.63 20.42
C ARG A 64 5.46 -20.16 19.84
N LYS A 65 5.51 -18.95 19.28
CA LYS A 65 6.77 -18.37 18.76
C LYS A 65 7.79 -18.08 19.86
N CYS A 66 7.34 -17.62 21.03
CA CYS A 66 8.21 -17.35 22.18
C CYS A 66 8.83 -18.62 22.79
N PHE A 67 8.04 -19.71 22.88
CA PHE A 67 8.55 -21.01 23.32
C PHE A 67 9.46 -21.64 22.26
N ALA A 68 9.07 -21.60 20.98
CA ALA A 68 9.89 -22.11 19.87
C ALA A 68 11.23 -21.36 19.69
N SER A 69 11.28 -20.05 19.97
CA SER A 69 12.54 -19.27 19.91
C SER A 69 13.48 -19.53 21.10
N LEU A 70 12.95 -20.05 22.21
CA LEU A 70 13.74 -20.54 23.34
C LEU A 70 14.15 -22.01 23.20
N GLY A 71 13.46 -22.78 22.34
CA GLY A 71 13.64 -24.23 22.27
C GLY A 71 13.07 -24.97 23.49
N SER A 72 12.15 -24.34 24.23
CA SER A 72 11.48 -24.93 25.39
C SER A 72 10.03 -25.31 25.08
N GLU A 73 9.54 -26.36 25.73
CA GLU A 73 8.12 -26.69 25.76
C GLU A 73 7.49 -26.08 27.03
N PRO A 74 6.26 -25.55 26.96
CA PRO A 74 5.61 -24.96 28.12
C PRO A 74 5.03 -26.03 29.04
N HIS A 75 5.07 -25.80 30.35
CA HIS A 75 4.48 -26.67 31.37
C HIS A 75 2.95 -26.60 31.37
N THR A 76 2.38 -25.44 31.03
CA THR A 76 0.94 -25.22 30.79
C THR A 76 0.70 -25.11 29.29
N SER A 77 -0.38 -25.66 28.75
CA SER A 77 -0.60 -25.57 27.29
C SER A 77 -0.74 -24.10 26.82
N VAL A 78 -0.35 -23.84 25.58
CA VAL A 78 -0.41 -22.47 25.02
C VAL A 78 -1.85 -21.97 24.93
N GLU A 79 -2.77 -22.90 24.70
CA GLU A 79 -4.21 -22.72 24.69
C GLU A 79 -4.70 -22.27 26.08
N GLU A 80 -4.34 -22.99 27.15
CA GLU A 80 -4.68 -22.61 28.53
C GLU A 80 -4.09 -21.25 28.92
N LEU A 81 -2.83 -20.98 28.58
CA LEU A 81 -2.19 -19.66 28.80
C LEU A 81 -2.93 -18.54 28.05
N ALA A 82 -3.32 -18.76 26.79
CA ALA A 82 -4.08 -17.78 26.01
C ALA A 82 -5.49 -17.55 26.60
N HIS A 83 -6.15 -18.59 27.11
CA HIS A 83 -7.42 -18.48 27.83
C HIS A 83 -7.29 -17.74 29.17
N GLN A 84 -6.21 -17.97 29.94
CA GLN A 84 -5.93 -17.20 31.15
C GLN A 84 -5.76 -15.70 30.84
N VAL A 85 -4.98 -15.36 29.81
CA VAL A 85 -4.82 -13.99 29.32
C VAL A 85 -6.17 -13.40 28.92
N MET A 86 -6.99 -14.13 28.14
CA MET A 86 -8.32 -13.67 27.73
C MET A 86 -9.23 -13.38 28.93
N ASN A 87 -9.23 -14.23 29.95
CA ASN A 87 -10.05 -14.04 31.15
C ASN A 87 -9.65 -12.78 31.93
N VAL A 88 -8.35 -12.51 32.08
CA VAL A 88 -7.86 -11.28 32.73
C VAL A 88 -8.14 -10.04 31.89
N VAL A 89 -8.05 -10.12 30.56
CA VAL A 89 -8.44 -9.02 29.65
C VAL A 89 -9.94 -8.73 29.77
N ALA A 90 -10.79 -9.75 29.71
CA ALA A 90 -12.25 -9.65 29.77
C ALA A 90 -12.76 -9.12 31.12
N ALA A 91 -12.02 -9.34 32.21
CA ALA A 91 -12.33 -8.79 33.53
C ALA A 91 -11.86 -7.32 33.72
N LYS A 92 -10.94 -6.84 32.88
CA LYS A 92 -10.24 -5.54 33.08
C LYS A 92 -10.56 -4.49 32.02
N TYR A 93 -10.93 -4.88 30.79
CA TYR A 93 -11.09 -3.96 29.67
C TYR A 93 -12.26 -4.35 28.74
N ASP A 94 -13.18 -3.42 28.50
CA ASP A 94 -14.20 -3.58 27.44
C ASP A 94 -13.58 -3.47 26.03
N LEU A 95 -12.59 -2.59 25.88
CA LEU A 95 -11.86 -2.35 24.63
C LEU A 95 -10.34 -2.29 24.91
N PRO A 96 -9.64 -3.43 24.94
CA PRO A 96 -8.21 -3.47 25.22
C PRO A 96 -7.36 -2.89 24.08
N THR A 97 -6.21 -2.32 24.44
CA THR A 97 -5.15 -1.98 23.48
C THR A 97 -4.19 -3.17 23.29
N VAL A 98 -3.46 -3.19 22.18
CA VAL A 98 -2.41 -4.22 21.95
C VAL A 98 -1.39 -4.24 23.10
N GLU A 99 -0.96 -3.10 23.63
CA GLU A 99 0.02 -3.06 24.71
C GLU A 99 -0.57 -3.61 26.03
N ALA A 100 -1.82 -3.26 26.35
CA ALA A 100 -2.50 -3.76 27.55
C ALA A 100 -2.70 -5.29 27.55
N ILE A 101 -2.86 -5.92 26.37
CA ILE A 101 -2.87 -7.38 26.25
C ILE A 101 -1.47 -7.95 26.45
N GLN A 102 -0.43 -7.30 25.90
CA GLN A 102 0.95 -7.77 26.09
C GLN A 102 1.39 -7.72 27.56
N ASP A 103 1.01 -6.67 28.30
CA ASP A 103 1.25 -6.60 29.75
C ASP A 103 0.61 -7.78 30.50
N ILE A 104 -0.59 -8.23 30.06
CA ILE A 104 -1.28 -9.39 30.64
C ILE A 104 -0.63 -10.72 30.20
N VAL A 105 -0.11 -10.83 28.98
CA VAL A 105 0.65 -12.01 28.52
C VAL A 105 1.92 -12.19 29.36
N GLU A 106 2.66 -11.10 29.61
CA GLU A 106 3.85 -11.12 30.47
C GLU A 106 3.52 -11.57 31.90
N MET A 107 2.43 -11.04 32.47
CA MET A 107 1.94 -11.40 33.81
C MET A 107 1.44 -12.85 33.89
N ALA A 108 0.77 -13.35 32.86
CA ALA A 108 0.28 -14.74 32.80
C ALA A 108 1.43 -15.74 32.71
N LEU A 109 2.46 -15.47 31.90
CA LEU A 109 3.66 -16.31 31.83
C LEU A 109 4.38 -16.35 33.20
N GLN A 110 4.51 -15.22 33.88
CA GLN A 110 5.08 -15.17 35.24
C GLN A 110 4.23 -15.98 36.25
N ALA A 111 2.91 -15.84 36.21
CA ALA A 111 1.99 -16.55 37.11
C ALA A 111 1.98 -18.07 36.89
N ALA A 112 2.20 -18.52 35.65
CA ALA A 112 2.34 -19.94 35.31
C ALA A 112 3.73 -20.53 35.65
N GLY A 113 4.67 -19.72 36.16
CA GLY A 113 6.05 -20.14 36.44
C GLY A 113 6.97 -20.19 35.23
N GLU A 114 6.52 -19.71 34.07
CA GLU A 114 7.23 -19.69 32.79
C GLU A 114 8.23 -18.53 32.72
N TYR A 115 9.12 -18.43 33.71
CA TYR A 115 9.97 -17.24 33.93
C TYR A 115 10.90 -16.92 32.75
N ASP A 116 11.49 -17.93 32.11
CA ASP A 116 12.36 -17.74 30.95
C ASP A 116 11.58 -17.28 29.71
N ALA A 117 10.37 -17.83 29.49
CA ALA A 117 9.47 -17.37 28.43
C ALA A 117 8.99 -15.94 28.69
N ALA A 118 8.60 -15.59 29.92
CA ALA A 118 8.23 -14.23 30.29
C ALA A 118 9.38 -13.24 30.00
N LYS A 119 10.59 -13.56 30.45
CA LYS A 119 11.79 -12.75 30.23
C LYS A 119 12.10 -12.59 28.74
N HIS A 120 12.02 -13.66 27.96
CA HIS A 120 12.24 -13.62 26.51
C HIS A 120 11.17 -12.77 25.80
N TYR A 121 9.90 -12.89 26.18
CA TYR A 121 8.80 -12.10 25.65
C TYR A 121 8.98 -10.59 25.92
N ILE A 122 9.35 -10.22 27.14
CA ILE A 122 9.65 -8.84 27.55
C ILE A 122 10.80 -8.26 26.71
N LEU A 123 11.91 -9.01 26.57
CA LEU A 123 13.06 -8.57 25.77
C LEU A 123 12.69 -8.40 24.29
N TYR A 124 11.99 -9.37 23.70
CA TYR A 124 11.49 -9.29 22.33
C TYR A 124 10.58 -8.07 22.11
N ARG A 125 9.65 -7.79 23.03
CA ARG A 125 8.77 -6.62 22.99
C ARG A 125 9.59 -5.32 23.04
N ALA A 126 10.58 -5.24 23.94
CA ALA A 126 11.45 -4.08 24.10
C ALA A 126 12.34 -3.83 22.87
N GLU A 127 12.90 -4.88 22.26
CA GLU A 127 13.65 -4.76 21.01
C GLU A 127 12.77 -4.33 19.85
N HIS A 128 11.58 -4.92 19.69
CA HIS A 128 10.63 -4.48 18.67
C HIS A 128 10.08 -3.08 18.93
N ALA A 129 9.97 -2.62 20.18
CA ALA A 129 9.67 -1.22 20.51
C ALA A 129 10.80 -0.28 20.07
N LYS A 130 12.06 -0.64 20.36
CA LYS A 130 13.26 0.08 19.89
C LYS A 130 13.37 0.09 18.36
N MET A 131 13.05 -1.01 17.67
CA MET A 131 13.03 -1.06 16.20
C MET A 131 11.97 -0.12 15.60
N ARG A 132 10.80 -0.02 16.24
CA ARG A 132 9.72 0.91 15.84
C ARG A 132 10.11 2.37 16.06
N THR A 133 10.75 2.72 17.18
CA THR A 133 11.25 4.08 17.42
C THR A 133 12.54 4.44 16.66
N LYS A 134 13.28 3.45 16.14
CA LYS A 134 14.44 3.66 15.24
C LYS A 134 14.06 3.93 13.77
N ARG A 135 12.78 3.85 13.39
CA ARG A 135 12.29 4.17 12.04
C ARG A 135 11.04 5.07 12.04
N PRO A 136 11.08 6.27 12.66
CA PRO A 136 10.11 7.30 12.31
C PRO A 136 10.33 7.65 10.84
N VAL A 137 9.24 7.76 10.06
CA VAL A 137 9.32 8.38 8.73
C VAL A 137 9.75 9.84 8.95
N PRO A 138 10.86 10.32 8.36
CA PRO A 138 11.31 11.69 8.57
C PRO A 138 10.20 12.69 8.25
N ASP A 139 10.06 13.77 9.02
CA ASP A 139 8.93 14.69 8.86
C ASP A 139 8.87 15.31 7.47
N GLU A 140 10.00 15.59 6.84
CA GLU A 140 10.09 16.01 5.44
C GLU A 140 9.45 15.00 4.48
N VAL A 141 9.72 13.70 4.65
CA VAL A 141 9.12 12.63 3.85
C VAL A 141 7.62 12.55 4.10
N ARG A 142 7.20 12.65 5.38
CA ARG A 142 5.78 12.66 5.77
C ARG A 142 5.04 13.84 5.14
N LEU A 143 5.66 15.03 5.12
CA LEU A 143 5.11 16.25 4.54
C LEU A 143 5.01 16.15 3.00
N ALA A 144 6.06 15.68 2.31
CA ALA A 144 6.04 15.53 0.85
C ALA A 144 4.95 14.57 0.37
N PHE A 145 4.77 13.44 1.07
CA PHE A 145 3.68 12.49 0.77
C PHE A 145 2.30 13.09 1.11
N ALA A 146 2.16 13.79 2.24
CA ALA A 146 0.91 14.46 2.61
C ALA A 146 0.51 15.57 1.64
N GLU A 147 1.49 16.31 1.08
CA GLU A 147 1.22 17.32 0.06
C GLU A 147 0.73 16.68 -1.25
N SER A 148 1.34 15.57 -1.69
CA SER A 148 0.89 14.85 -2.88
C SER A 148 -0.43 14.10 -2.68
N ASP A 149 -0.75 13.66 -1.46
CA ASP A 149 -1.98 12.95 -1.15
C ASP A 149 -3.25 13.76 -1.48
N ARG A 150 -3.17 15.10 -1.49
CA ARG A 150 -4.30 15.98 -1.85
C ARG A 150 -4.83 15.78 -3.28
N TYR A 151 -4.03 15.17 -4.16
CA TYR A 151 -4.41 14.93 -5.56
C TYR A 151 -5.08 13.56 -5.80
N PHE A 152 -5.09 12.67 -4.80
CA PHE A 152 -5.69 11.33 -4.93
C PHE A 152 -7.06 11.27 -4.22
N PRO A 153 -8.20 11.30 -4.93
CA PRO A 153 -9.53 11.22 -4.31
C PRO A 153 -9.85 9.81 -3.79
N THR A 154 -9.06 8.79 -4.15
CA THR A 154 -9.25 7.41 -3.68
C THR A 154 -7.93 6.74 -3.31
N GLN A 155 -7.97 5.86 -2.31
CA GLN A 155 -6.82 5.03 -1.91
C GLN A 155 -6.38 4.07 -3.03
N LEU A 156 -7.31 3.62 -3.89
CA LEU A 156 -6.97 2.77 -5.04
C LEU A 156 -6.13 3.53 -6.07
N GLN A 157 -6.48 4.78 -6.41
CA GLN A 157 -5.69 5.58 -7.34
C GLN A 157 -4.30 5.88 -6.77
N LYS A 158 -4.22 6.22 -5.47
CA LYS A 158 -2.96 6.38 -4.75
C LYS A 158 -2.09 5.11 -4.84
N PHE A 159 -2.67 3.93 -4.56
CA PHE A 159 -1.97 2.65 -4.67
C PHE A 159 -1.46 2.39 -6.08
N GLN A 160 -2.32 2.52 -7.10
CA GLN A 160 -1.94 2.32 -8.51
C GLN A 160 -0.79 3.24 -8.94
N PHE A 161 -0.79 4.50 -8.51
CA PHE A 161 0.31 5.41 -8.77
C PHE A 161 1.64 4.93 -8.16
N TYR A 162 1.65 4.60 -6.86
CA TYR A 162 2.88 4.18 -6.18
C TYR A 162 3.41 2.81 -6.64
N ASP A 163 2.52 1.94 -7.12
CA ASP A 163 2.88 0.62 -7.67
C ASP A 163 3.41 0.70 -9.11
N LYS A 164 2.79 1.50 -9.99
CA LYS A 164 3.05 1.49 -11.45
C LYS A 164 3.90 2.64 -12.00
N TYR A 165 3.84 3.83 -11.40
CA TYR A 165 4.41 5.06 -12.01
C TYR A 165 5.49 5.71 -11.16
N SER A 166 5.35 5.66 -9.84
CA SER A 166 6.32 6.20 -8.91
C SER A 166 7.64 5.43 -8.93
N ARG A 167 8.69 6.06 -9.44
CA ARG A 167 10.08 5.55 -9.37
C ARG A 167 10.67 5.61 -7.96
N PHE A 168 11.63 4.75 -7.69
CA PHE A 168 12.46 4.86 -6.49
C PHE A 168 13.57 5.90 -6.71
N ASN A 169 13.65 6.92 -5.86
CA ASN A 169 14.78 7.83 -5.77
C ASN A 169 15.75 7.30 -4.71
N TYR A 170 16.94 6.90 -5.17
CA TYR A 170 17.99 6.33 -4.31
C TYR A 170 18.67 7.36 -3.40
N GLU A 171 18.74 8.63 -3.82
CA GLU A 171 19.34 9.72 -3.02
C GLU A 171 18.45 10.06 -1.82
N LEU A 172 17.12 10.10 -2.04
CA LEU A 172 16.12 10.35 -1.00
C LEU A 172 15.69 9.09 -0.23
N GLY A 173 16.21 7.92 -0.63
CA GLY A 173 15.87 6.62 -0.03
C GLY A 173 14.39 6.24 -0.10
N ARG A 174 13.63 6.82 -1.04
CA ARG A 174 12.15 6.72 -1.09
C ARG A 174 11.61 6.73 -2.51
N ARG A 175 10.35 6.30 -2.66
CA ARG A 175 9.57 6.51 -3.88
C ARG A 175 9.27 8.00 -4.09
N GLU A 176 9.27 8.42 -5.34
CA GLU A 176 8.84 9.76 -5.76
C GLU A 176 7.33 9.94 -5.52
N THR A 177 6.93 11.13 -5.13
CA THR A 177 5.54 11.53 -4.93
C THR A 177 4.91 11.98 -6.24
N TRP A 178 3.59 12.21 -6.27
CA TRP A 178 2.89 12.65 -7.49
C TRP A 178 3.46 13.95 -8.05
N ILE A 179 3.74 14.92 -7.17
CA ILE A 179 4.31 16.22 -7.55
C ILE A 179 5.69 16.03 -8.23
N GLU A 180 6.51 15.11 -7.71
CA GLU A 180 7.84 14.80 -8.25
C GLU A 180 7.76 14.06 -9.59
N THR A 181 6.88 13.05 -9.72
CA THR A 181 6.64 12.35 -11.01
C THR A 181 6.17 13.32 -12.10
N VAL A 182 5.20 14.19 -11.80
CA VAL A 182 4.66 15.15 -12.77
C VAL A 182 5.70 16.18 -13.17
N SER A 183 6.50 16.67 -12.21
CA SER A 183 7.59 17.60 -12.50
C SER A 183 8.64 16.93 -13.40
N ARG A 184 9.11 15.72 -13.06
CA ARG A 184 10.01 14.90 -13.91
C ARG A 184 9.47 14.69 -15.33
N ALA A 185 8.17 14.49 -15.49
CA ALA A 185 7.54 14.33 -16.81
C ALA A 185 7.51 15.64 -17.61
N VAL A 186 7.17 16.77 -16.98
CA VAL A 186 7.12 18.09 -17.64
C VAL A 186 8.52 18.62 -17.94
N ASP A 187 9.49 18.41 -17.05
CA ASP A 187 10.90 18.78 -17.28
C ASP A 187 11.48 18.03 -18.48
N TYR A 188 11.18 16.73 -18.60
CA TYR A 188 11.56 15.94 -19.77
C TYR A 188 10.86 16.41 -21.05
N LEU A 189 9.57 16.82 -21.00
CA LEU A 189 8.91 17.43 -22.15
C LEU A 189 9.51 18.79 -22.51
N LYS A 190 9.97 19.56 -21.54
CA LYS A 190 10.62 20.87 -21.71
C LYS A 190 11.99 20.73 -22.38
N GLU A 191 12.79 19.75 -21.95
CA GLU A 191 14.01 19.30 -22.62
C GLU A 191 13.74 18.81 -24.05
N LEU A 192 12.80 17.87 -24.24
CA LEU A 192 12.45 17.30 -25.56
C LEU A 192 11.91 18.34 -26.55
N SER A 193 11.24 19.38 -26.04
CA SER A 193 10.76 20.49 -26.86
C SER A 193 11.81 21.59 -27.06
N ASP A 194 13.06 21.40 -26.63
CA ASP A 194 14.15 22.38 -26.72
C ASP A 194 13.73 23.76 -26.18
N TYR A 195 13.03 23.76 -25.05
CA TYR A 195 12.57 24.97 -24.35
C TYR A 195 11.72 25.94 -25.20
N ARG A 196 11.16 25.47 -26.33
CA ARG A 196 10.44 26.30 -27.34
C ARG A 196 9.16 26.97 -26.86
N LEU A 197 8.67 26.66 -25.65
CA LEU A 197 7.44 27.24 -25.10
C LEU A 197 7.72 28.18 -23.92
N PRO A 198 6.90 29.22 -23.70
CA PRO A 198 7.01 30.05 -22.49
C PRO A 198 6.82 29.25 -21.19
N THR A 199 7.47 29.68 -20.10
CA THR A 199 7.41 29.01 -18.79
C THR A 199 5.98 28.87 -18.27
N GLU A 200 5.12 29.85 -18.55
CA GLU A 200 3.70 29.86 -18.18
C GLU A 200 2.89 28.77 -18.89
N VAL A 201 3.38 28.27 -20.03
CA VAL A 201 2.78 27.13 -20.73
C VAL A 201 3.18 25.82 -20.06
N TYR A 202 4.46 25.65 -19.71
CA TYR A 202 4.90 24.46 -18.96
C TYR A 202 4.24 24.36 -17.58
N GLU A 203 4.13 25.46 -16.82
CA GLU A 203 3.42 25.44 -15.52
C GLU A 203 1.92 25.17 -15.69
N ARG A 204 1.29 25.62 -16.78
CA ARG A 204 -0.11 25.30 -17.08
C ARG A 204 -0.30 23.81 -17.39
N VAL A 205 0.64 23.21 -18.13
CA VAL A 205 0.67 21.75 -18.36
C VAL A 205 0.89 21.01 -17.05
N ARG A 206 1.89 21.42 -16.24
CA ARG A 206 2.19 20.83 -14.92
C ARG A 206 0.98 20.86 -14.00
N LYS A 207 0.31 22.02 -13.88
CA LYS A 207 -0.93 22.17 -13.10
C LYS A 207 -2.07 21.30 -13.64
N GLY A 208 -2.25 21.25 -14.96
CA GLY A 208 -3.28 20.43 -15.60
C GLY A 208 -3.11 18.94 -15.33
N ILE A 209 -1.86 18.45 -15.27
CA ILE A 209 -1.53 17.06 -14.93
C ILE A 209 -1.67 16.82 -13.42
N LEU A 210 -1.14 17.71 -12.57
CA LEU A 210 -1.27 17.61 -11.12
C LEU A 210 -2.74 17.48 -10.69
N GLU A 211 -3.61 18.34 -11.21
CA GLU A 211 -5.06 18.36 -10.96
C GLU A 211 -5.83 17.29 -11.75
N MET A 212 -5.14 16.42 -12.50
CA MET A 212 -5.71 15.35 -13.33
C MET A 212 -6.78 15.79 -14.35
N LYS A 213 -6.74 17.07 -14.75
CA LYS A 213 -7.62 17.66 -15.79
C LYS A 213 -7.20 17.26 -17.21
N VAL A 214 -5.92 16.97 -17.38
CA VAL A 214 -5.32 16.38 -18.57
C VAL A 214 -4.28 15.37 -18.11
N MET A 215 -4.17 14.24 -18.81
CA MET A 215 -3.25 13.17 -18.43
C MET A 215 -2.42 12.76 -19.66
N PRO A 216 -1.08 12.72 -19.58
CA PRO A 216 -0.25 12.24 -20.67
C PRO A 216 -0.35 10.71 -20.80
N SER A 217 0.40 10.11 -21.72
CA SER A 217 0.57 8.66 -21.72
C SER A 217 1.12 8.20 -20.36
N MET A 218 0.56 7.11 -19.82
CA MET A 218 1.06 6.48 -18.60
C MET A 218 2.55 6.10 -18.73
N ARG A 219 2.95 5.76 -19.97
CA ARG A 219 4.33 5.52 -20.38
C ARG A 219 5.23 6.74 -20.22
N LEU A 220 4.78 7.98 -20.50
CA LEU A 220 5.56 9.19 -20.20
C LEU A 220 5.85 9.30 -18.70
N LEU A 221 4.84 9.14 -17.84
CA LEU A 221 5.02 9.21 -16.39
C LEU A 221 6.00 8.13 -15.91
N ALA A 222 5.86 6.88 -16.37
CA ALA A 222 6.76 5.79 -16.04
C ALA A 222 8.19 5.97 -16.60
N MET A 223 8.36 6.52 -17.81
CA MET A 223 9.60 6.41 -18.60
C MET A 223 10.41 7.72 -18.78
N ALA A 224 9.82 8.91 -18.61
CA ALA A 224 10.49 10.20 -18.75
C ALA A 224 11.85 10.29 -18.00
N GLY A 225 12.84 10.91 -18.63
CA GLY A 225 14.23 10.91 -18.16
C GLY A 225 15.08 9.78 -18.77
N PRO A 226 16.02 9.15 -18.04
CA PRO A 226 17.05 8.28 -18.63
C PRO A 226 16.56 7.11 -19.49
N ALA A 227 15.42 6.49 -19.14
CA ALA A 227 14.87 5.40 -19.95
C ALA A 227 14.38 5.88 -21.32
N ALA A 228 13.60 6.97 -21.35
CA ALA A 228 13.13 7.60 -22.57
C ALA A 228 14.25 8.22 -23.44
N ARG A 229 15.37 8.63 -22.83
CA ARG A 229 16.57 9.08 -23.58
C ARG A 229 17.33 7.93 -24.26
N ARG A 230 17.33 6.72 -23.68
CA ARG A 230 17.94 5.54 -24.32
C ARG A 230 17.13 5.07 -25.53
N ASN A 231 15.81 5.00 -25.38
CA ASN A 231 14.91 4.66 -26.47
C ASN A 231 13.56 5.37 -26.26
N ASN A 232 13.18 6.24 -27.20
CA ASN A 232 11.95 7.02 -27.11
C ASN A 232 10.68 6.17 -27.32
N ILE A 233 10.78 4.98 -27.93
CA ILE A 233 9.67 4.03 -28.09
C ILE A 233 9.03 3.71 -26.74
N ALA A 234 9.83 3.73 -25.66
CA ALA A 234 9.35 3.54 -24.30
C ALA A 234 8.29 4.57 -23.83
N LEU A 235 8.09 5.69 -24.53
CA LEU A 235 7.06 6.70 -24.24
C LEU A 235 5.68 6.39 -24.85
N TYR A 236 5.63 5.52 -25.86
CA TYR A 236 4.44 5.25 -26.65
C TYR A 236 3.68 4.04 -26.08
N ASN A 237 2.34 4.14 -26.03
CA ASN A 237 1.49 3.02 -25.61
C ASN A 237 1.28 2.02 -26.76
N CYS A 238 1.08 2.55 -27.97
CA CYS A 238 0.69 1.81 -29.17
C CYS A 238 1.45 2.34 -30.38
N SER A 239 1.68 1.44 -31.34
CA SER A 239 2.31 1.69 -32.63
C SER A 239 1.58 0.89 -33.72
N TYR A 240 1.89 1.17 -34.98
CA TYR A 240 1.34 0.44 -36.12
C TYR A 240 2.36 0.37 -37.26
N MET A 241 2.46 -0.78 -37.94
CA MET A 241 3.26 -0.96 -39.16
C MET A 241 2.56 -1.89 -40.18
N PRO A 242 2.74 -1.71 -41.49
CA PRO A 242 2.54 -2.81 -42.44
C PRO A 242 3.59 -3.90 -42.21
N VAL A 243 3.25 -5.16 -42.53
CA VAL A 243 4.24 -6.26 -42.63
C VAL A 243 4.58 -6.43 -44.11
N ASP A 244 5.59 -5.70 -44.57
CA ASP A 244 6.05 -5.64 -45.97
C ASP A 244 7.47 -6.17 -46.18
N SER A 245 8.23 -6.38 -45.10
CA SER A 245 9.64 -6.77 -45.14
C SER A 245 10.04 -7.61 -43.92
N ILE A 246 11.19 -8.30 -44.00
CA ILE A 246 11.75 -9.03 -42.84
C ILE A 246 12.00 -8.08 -41.67
N ASP A 247 12.36 -6.84 -41.97
CA ASP A 247 12.61 -5.76 -41.00
C ASP A 247 11.38 -5.48 -40.14
N SER A 248 10.15 -5.62 -40.66
CA SER A 248 8.92 -5.46 -39.90
C SER A 248 8.87 -6.37 -38.65
N PHE A 249 9.39 -7.60 -38.73
CA PHE A 249 9.44 -8.52 -37.57
C PHE A 249 10.49 -8.09 -36.55
N VAL A 250 11.63 -7.59 -37.02
CA VAL A 250 12.75 -7.10 -36.19
C VAL A 250 12.32 -5.85 -35.41
N GLU A 251 11.69 -4.89 -36.09
CA GLU A 251 11.14 -3.68 -35.47
C GLU A 251 9.99 -4.01 -34.50
N ALA A 252 9.06 -4.89 -34.90
CA ALA A 252 7.95 -5.30 -34.03
C ALA A 252 8.44 -5.92 -32.71
N LEU A 253 9.55 -6.68 -32.74
CA LEU A 253 10.17 -7.21 -31.53
C LEU A 253 10.75 -6.09 -30.66
N ILE A 254 11.53 -5.16 -31.22
CA ILE A 254 12.13 -4.04 -30.47
C ILE A 254 11.04 -3.17 -29.82
N ILE A 255 9.97 -2.88 -30.54
CA ILE A 255 8.85 -2.07 -30.03
C ILE A 255 8.12 -2.81 -28.91
N SER A 256 7.87 -4.12 -29.08
CA SER A 256 7.24 -4.96 -28.06
C SER A 256 8.11 -5.10 -26.79
N MET A 257 9.42 -5.29 -26.93
CA MET A 257 10.36 -5.33 -25.80
C MET A 257 10.49 -3.97 -25.10
N SER A 258 10.31 -2.87 -25.83
CA SER A 258 10.17 -1.52 -25.24
C SER A 258 8.87 -1.36 -24.44
N GLY A 259 7.95 -2.32 -24.51
CA GLY A 259 6.65 -2.32 -23.83
C GLY A 259 5.63 -1.38 -24.47
N CYS A 260 5.76 -1.14 -25.77
CA CYS A 260 4.78 -0.48 -26.63
C CYS A 260 4.03 -1.56 -27.43
N GLY A 261 2.70 -1.47 -27.52
CA GLY A 261 1.92 -2.41 -28.33
C GLY A 261 2.15 -2.21 -29.82
N VAL A 262 2.22 -3.30 -30.59
CA VAL A 262 2.37 -3.28 -32.05
C VAL A 262 1.10 -3.81 -32.71
N GLY A 263 0.33 -2.93 -33.35
CA GLY A 263 -0.65 -3.32 -34.35
C GLY A 263 0.03 -3.50 -35.70
N PHE A 264 -0.48 -4.39 -36.55
CA PHE A 264 0.10 -4.59 -37.87
C PHE A 264 -0.93 -4.94 -38.95
N SER A 265 -0.58 -4.70 -40.23
CA SER A 265 -1.38 -5.14 -41.38
C SER A 265 -0.66 -6.21 -42.20
N VAL A 266 -1.38 -7.30 -42.45
CA VAL A 266 -0.99 -8.41 -43.34
C VAL A 266 -1.85 -8.43 -44.61
N GLU A 267 -2.32 -7.25 -45.05
CA GLU A 267 -3.00 -7.13 -46.34
C GLU A 267 -2.13 -7.62 -47.48
N ARG A 268 -2.77 -8.21 -48.50
CA ARG A 268 -2.13 -8.82 -49.67
C ARG A 268 -1.02 -7.96 -50.29
N ARG A 269 -1.26 -6.64 -50.43
CA ARG A 269 -0.31 -5.66 -50.99
C ARG A 269 1.00 -5.51 -50.21
N TYR A 270 1.06 -5.91 -48.94
CA TYR A 270 2.28 -5.90 -48.13
C TYR A 270 2.94 -7.27 -48.15
N VAL A 271 2.18 -8.34 -47.86
CA VAL A 271 2.74 -9.70 -47.77
C VAL A 271 3.22 -10.26 -49.12
N GLU A 272 2.71 -9.78 -50.27
CA GLU A 272 3.22 -10.14 -51.59
C GLU A 272 4.58 -9.50 -51.94
N GLN A 273 5.10 -8.59 -51.11
CA GLN A 273 6.44 -7.99 -51.30
C GLN A 273 7.58 -8.89 -50.78
N PHE A 274 7.26 -9.92 -49.99
CA PHE A 274 8.25 -10.81 -49.40
C PHE A 274 8.98 -11.68 -50.44
N PRO A 275 10.27 -12.00 -50.21
CA PRO A 275 10.96 -13.02 -50.98
C PRO A 275 10.25 -14.37 -50.82
N ARG A 276 10.37 -15.23 -51.83
CA ARG A 276 9.93 -16.63 -51.70
C ARG A 276 10.82 -17.35 -50.69
N ILE A 277 10.19 -18.12 -49.80
CA ILE A 277 10.89 -18.94 -48.82
C ILE A 277 11.74 -19.99 -49.55
N ASP A 278 13.05 -19.97 -49.30
CA ASP A 278 14.01 -20.88 -49.89
C ASP A 278 13.87 -22.29 -49.27
N ARG A 279 14.19 -23.33 -50.05
CA ARG A 279 14.19 -24.71 -49.50
C ARG A 279 15.42 -24.93 -48.62
N GLN A 280 15.22 -25.60 -47.49
CA GLN A 280 16.33 -26.00 -46.61
C GLN A 280 17.37 -26.84 -47.37
N LYS A 281 18.65 -26.45 -47.26
CA LYS A 281 19.77 -27.02 -48.03
C LYS A 281 20.51 -28.15 -47.29
N GLY A 282 20.04 -28.55 -46.10
CA GLY A 282 20.64 -29.61 -45.29
C GLY A 282 21.97 -29.26 -44.60
N ASN A 283 22.43 -28.01 -44.71
CA ASN A 283 23.62 -27.52 -44.02
C ASN A 283 23.44 -27.57 -42.49
N PRO A 284 24.52 -27.75 -41.71
CA PRO A 284 24.45 -27.58 -40.25
C PRO A 284 24.00 -26.15 -39.90
N PRO A 285 23.20 -25.96 -38.83
CA PRO A 285 22.73 -24.64 -38.44
C PRO A 285 23.91 -23.76 -38.00
N ALA A 286 23.89 -22.49 -38.40
CA ALA A 286 24.87 -21.51 -37.95
C ALA A 286 24.74 -21.31 -36.43
N THR A 287 25.87 -21.31 -35.71
CA THR A 287 25.90 -20.95 -34.29
C THR A 287 26.04 -19.43 -34.18
N ILE A 288 25.03 -18.77 -33.60
CA ILE A 288 25.04 -17.34 -33.33
C ILE A 288 25.15 -17.09 -31.82
N VAL A 289 25.95 -16.08 -31.43
CA VAL A 289 26.04 -15.62 -30.04
C VAL A 289 25.15 -14.38 -29.91
N VAL A 290 24.08 -14.51 -29.12
CA VAL A 290 23.11 -13.44 -28.90
C VAL A 290 23.50 -12.65 -27.65
N LEU A 291 23.66 -11.34 -27.79
CA LEU A 291 23.86 -10.43 -26.65
C LEU A 291 22.53 -10.24 -25.92
N ASP A 292 22.52 -10.34 -24.59
CA ASP A 292 21.32 -10.13 -23.77
C ASP A 292 20.90 -8.65 -23.73
N SER A 293 20.21 -8.25 -24.79
CA SER A 293 19.84 -6.88 -25.13
C SER A 293 18.69 -6.93 -26.14
N SER A 294 17.86 -5.90 -26.15
CA SER A 294 16.75 -5.80 -27.12
C SER A 294 17.26 -5.86 -28.57
N GLU A 295 18.37 -5.20 -28.84
CA GLU A 295 19.01 -5.14 -30.16
C GLU A 295 19.63 -6.50 -30.54
N GLY A 296 20.26 -7.21 -29.59
CA GLY A 296 20.81 -8.55 -29.81
C GLY A 296 19.74 -9.59 -30.13
N TRP A 297 18.63 -9.61 -29.39
CA TRP A 297 17.48 -10.48 -29.69
C TRP A 297 16.83 -10.15 -31.04
N ALA A 298 16.78 -8.87 -31.42
CA ALA A 298 16.29 -8.44 -32.73
C ALA A 298 17.22 -8.87 -33.88
N GLN A 299 18.54 -8.79 -33.69
CA GLN A 299 19.53 -9.32 -34.63
C GLN A 299 19.43 -10.84 -34.79
N ALA A 300 19.12 -11.58 -33.72
CA ALA A 300 18.89 -13.03 -33.78
C ALA A 300 17.64 -13.38 -34.63
N VAL A 301 16.57 -12.59 -34.53
CA VAL A 301 15.38 -12.76 -35.39
C VAL A 301 15.71 -12.46 -36.84
N ARG A 302 16.45 -11.38 -37.13
CA ARG A 302 16.94 -11.08 -38.49
C ARG A 302 17.72 -12.26 -39.08
N ALA A 303 18.75 -12.73 -38.38
CA ALA A 303 19.64 -13.79 -38.84
C ALA A 303 18.95 -15.18 -38.95
N GLY A 304 17.75 -15.35 -38.40
CA GLY A 304 16.93 -16.55 -38.57
C GLY A 304 15.86 -16.44 -39.67
N LEU A 305 15.67 -15.25 -40.26
CA LEU A 305 14.72 -14.98 -41.34
C LEU A 305 15.41 -14.72 -42.69
N GLU A 306 16.70 -14.34 -42.68
CA GLU A 306 17.60 -14.23 -43.84
C GLU A 306 18.17 -15.59 -44.29
#